data_AF-A0A536TIB2-F1
#
_entry.id   AF-A0A536TIB2-F1
#
_cell.length_a   1.000
_cell.length_b   1.000
_cell.length_c   1.000
_cell.angle_alpha   90.00
_cell.angle_beta   90.00
_cell.angle_gamma   90.00
#
_symmetry.space_group_name_H-M   'P 1'
#
loop_
_entity.id
_entity.type
_entity.pdbx_description
1 polymer ?
#
loop_
_entity_poly.entity_id
_entity_poly.type
_entity_poly.pdbx_seq_one_letter_code
_entity_poly.pdbx_strand_id
1 'polypeptide(L)'
;MRAFQSGSSSPRSPRGPAAASSATSTISTSAVAITRGTRPSISRRYPQTPSARFTWRATRFDNSRTDRRCASTITARASQQKCGRSTRKRSFGSARVRRLSSGTTTSRRSPYCSRKPRTPAHFFNTPREPIVPALRDLQHAVYRSLVAYDDDDAAVYIHADGVAAADRLSIYRNTFFGTLTNTLRLSYPAVHRLVGAEFFETSAQKFIEGEPPRGAYLDEYGAGFPDFLARFAAAASVPYLSDVARLEWAVSCALHAPDATPLDVAALREVAEGDHGHVRFVPHPSVRMIRADFPVDTIWRAVLDRDDAALGAIDLREAPLWLLIQRLPIGIDVRRLNEAAWRCTSALCAGRPLEEAIEDALAIDVPTLLAEHLAAGRFIAFNITEPVAVAQTMESCP
;
A
#
# COMPACT_ATOMS: atom_id res chain seq x y z
N MET A 1 15.14 30.63 -79.38
CA MET A 1 14.53 29.71 -80.35
C MET A 1 13.11 29.40 -79.86
N ARG A 2 12.13 29.82 -80.68
CA ARG A 2 10.66 29.60 -80.72
C ARG A 2 9.97 28.82 -79.58
N ALA A 3 8.72 29.07 -79.16
CA ALA A 3 7.74 30.17 -79.21
C ALA A 3 6.38 29.58 -78.77
N PHE A 4 5.52 30.41 -78.14
CA PHE A 4 4.05 30.42 -78.21
C PHE A 4 3.23 29.29 -77.54
N GLN A 5 1.99 29.47 -77.03
CA GLN A 5 0.96 30.54 -77.03
C GLN A 5 -0.08 30.13 -75.93
N SER A 6 -0.53 30.99 -75.00
CA SER A 6 -1.65 31.96 -75.05
C SER A 6 -3.03 31.45 -74.59
N GLY A 7 -3.76 32.32 -73.87
CA GLY A 7 -5.23 32.43 -73.91
C GLY A 7 -5.93 32.25 -72.55
N SER A 8 -6.05 33.25 -71.68
CA SER A 8 -7.13 34.27 -71.62
C SER A 8 -8.56 33.74 -71.74
N SER A 9 -9.39 33.92 -70.70
CA SER A 9 -10.70 34.61 -70.73
C SER A 9 -11.54 34.34 -69.45
N SER A 10 -11.70 35.36 -68.60
CA SER A 10 -12.95 35.62 -67.85
C SER A 10 -14.12 35.80 -68.83
N PRO A 11 -15.43 35.68 -68.50
CA PRO A 11 -16.07 36.44 -67.40
C PRO A 11 -17.39 35.85 -66.80
N ARG A 12 -18.02 36.67 -65.93
CA ARG A 12 -19.46 36.72 -65.56
C ARG A 12 -19.93 35.96 -64.32
N SER A 13 -20.07 36.71 -63.22
CA SER A 13 -21.21 36.61 -62.30
C SER A 13 -22.49 37.16 -62.97
N PRO A 14 -23.68 36.68 -62.59
CA PRO A 14 -24.49 37.51 -61.69
C PRO A 14 -25.42 36.76 -60.69
N ARG A 15 -25.58 37.41 -59.52
CA ARG A 15 -26.79 37.60 -58.67
C ARG A 15 -27.57 36.38 -58.11
N GLY A 16 -27.71 36.38 -56.77
CA GLY A 16 -28.38 35.40 -55.88
C GLY A 16 -29.92 35.40 -55.90
N PRO A 17 -30.70 35.23 -54.79
CA PRO A 17 -30.34 35.21 -53.35
C PRO A 17 -31.05 34.10 -52.49
N ALA A 18 -30.99 34.27 -51.15
CA ALA A 18 -31.81 33.67 -50.06
C ALA A 18 -31.41 32.27 -49.54
N ALA A 19 -31.39 31.94 -48.25
CA ALA A 19 -31.64 32.67 -47.00
C ALA A 19 -31.19 31.80 -45.80
N ALA A 20 -30.95 32.45 -44.65
CA ALA A 20 -30.96 31.94 -43.26
C ALA A 20 -29.92 30.87 -42.86
N SER A 21 -29.26 30.89 -41.71
CA SER A 21 -29.43 31.64 -40.47
C SER A 21 -28.12 31.57 -39.66
N SER A 22 -27.78 32.69 -39.02
CA SER A 22 -27.19 32.90 -37.67
C SER A 22 -26.41 31.77 -36.96
N ALA A 23 -25.39 32.01 -36.12
CA ALA A 23 -24.47 33.11 -35.83
C ALA A 23 -23.54 32.60 -34.70
N THR A 24 -22.24 32.84 -34.89
CA THR A 24 -21.19 33.24 -33.93
C THR A 24 -21.48 33.23 -32.42
N SER A 25 -20.57 32.61 -31.63
CA SER A 25 -19.80 33.24 -30.53
C SER A 25 -19.14 32.16 -29.65
N THR A 26 -18.05 32.34 -28.91
CA THR A 26 -16.93 33.30 -28.81
C THR A 26 -16.04 32.70 -27.72
N ILE A 27 -14.73 32.58 -27.98
CA ILE A 27 -13.72 32.14 -27.02
C ILE A 27 -13.45 33.31 -26.06
N SER A 28 -13.63 33.09 -24.75
CA SER A 28 -13.40 34.12 -23.74
C SER A 28 -12.07 33.88 -23.03
N THR A 29 -11.10 34.74 -23.36
CA THR A 29 -9.82 34.92 -22.67
C THR A 29 -9.90 36.21 -21.88
N SER A 30 -9.88 36.12 -20.55
CA SER A 30 -9.88 37.30 -19.69
C SER A 30 -8.50 37.48 -19.06
N ALA A 31 -7.69 38.33 -19.70
CA ALA A 31 -6.54 38.99 -19.10
C ALA A 31 -7.02 40.27 -18.41
N VAL A 32 -6.64 40.49 -17.15
CA VAL A 32 -6.88 41.77 -16.46
C VAL A 32 -5.55 42.46 -16.19
N ALA A 33 -5.47 43.68 -16.71
CA ALA A 33 -4.32 44.56 -16.71
C ALA A 33 -4.14 45.31 -15.38
N ILE A 34 -2.88 45.64 -15.16
CA ILE A 34 -2.27 46.37 -14.06
C ILE A 34 -2.68 47.85 -14.07
N THR A 35 -3.11 48.38 -12.93
CA THR A 35 -3.11 49.84 -12.65
C THR A 35 -2.22 50.16 -11.45
N ARG A 36 -1.30 51.10 -11.67
CA ARG A 36 -0.33 51.64 -10.71
C ARG A 36 -1.03 52.44 -9.61
N GLY A 37 -0.69 52.17 -8.36
CA GLY A 37 -0.99 53.02 -7.20
C GLY A 37 0.25 53.16 -6.32
N THR A 38 0.67 54.39 -6.08
CA THR A 38 1.91 54.82 -5.44
C THR A 38 1.92 54.54 -3.93
N ARG A 39 3.11 54.19 -3.39
CA ARG A 39 3.43 53.85 -1.98
C ARG A 39 2.99 54.92 -0.94
N PRO A 40 2.94 54.54 0.35
CA PRO A 40 4.11 54.84 1.17
C PRO A 40 4.67 53.63 1.93
N SER A 41 5.98 53.69 2.12
CA SER A 41 6.85 52.81 2.87
C SER A 41 6.51 52.75 4.36
N ILE A 42 6.29 51.54 4.88
CA ILE A 42 6.43 51.24 6.31
C ILE A 42 7.36 50.04 6.45
N SER A 43 8.56 50.32 6.94
CA SER A 43 9.51 49.30 7.41
C SER A 43 8.95 48.61 8.65
N ARG A 44 8.69 47.31 8.58
CA ARG A 44 8.65 46.46 9.77
C ARG A 44 9.50 45.23 9.53
N ARG A 45 10.70 45.27 10.11
CA ARG A 45 11.42 44.06 10.51
C ARG A 45 10.53 43.34 11.53
N TYR A 46 10.18 42.09 11.27
CA TYR A 46 9.81 41.15 12.33
C TYR A 46 10.59 39.85 12.14
N PRO A 47 10.93 39.18 13.26
CA PRO A 47 12.09 38.32 13.42
C PRO A 47 11.76 36.86 13.08
N GLN A 48 12.81 36.04 13.05
CA GLN A 48 12.71 34.59 12.94
C GLN A 48 11.84 34.01 14.07
N THR A 49 10.74 33.37 13.70
CA THR A 49 9.83 32.67 14.61
C THR A 49 10.35 31.24 14.86
N PRO A 50 10.30 30.73 16.11
CA PRO A 50 10.69 29.36 16.42
C PRO A 50 9.64 28.36 15.92
N SER A 51 10.10 27.14 15.62
CA SER A 51 9.36 26.01 15.05
C SER A 51 7.89 25.91 15.48
N ALA A 52 6.97 26.07 14.54
CA ALA A 52 5.55 25.84 14.79
C ALA A 52 5.26 24.33 14.82
N ARG A 53 4.99 23.80 16.01
CA ARG A 53 4.52 22.41 16.24
C ARG A 53 3.03 22.34 15.91
N PHE A 54 2.61 21.37 15.11
CA PHE A 54 1.21 21.22 14.69
C PHE A 54 0.80 19.75 14.67
N THR A 55 -0.24 19.44 15.44
CA THR A 55 -0.77 18.09 15.58
C THR A 55 -2.08 17.94 14.83
N TRP A 56 -2.11 17.02 13.87
CA TRP A 56 -3.31 16.68 13.12
C TRP A 56 -4.06 15.55 13.84
N ARG A 57 -5.31 15.81 14.28
CA ARG A 57 -6.18 14.76 14.81
C ARG A 57 -6.72 13.94 13.63
N ALA A 58 -6.07 12.82 13.34
CA ALA A 58 -6.72 11.76 12.60
C ALA A 58 -7.86 11.24 13.49
N THR A 59 -9.11 11.50 13.10
CA THR A 59 -10.25 10.80 13.69
C THR A 59 -10.00 9.31 13.45
N ARG A 60 -9.75 8.53 14.51
CA ARG A 60 -9.92 7.07 14.41
C ARG A 60 -11.35 6.89 13.93
N PHE A 61 -11.52 6.51 12.67
CA PHE A 61 -12.83 6.15 12.17
C PHE A 61 -13.20 4.84 12.87
N ASP A 62 -13.96 4.99 13.95
CA ASP A 62 -14.58 3.88 14.65
C ASP A 62 -15.51 3.19 13.66
N ASN A 63 -15.15 1.98 13.24
CA ASN A 63 -15.93 1.20 12.30
C ASN A 63 -17.20 0.58 12.95
N SER A 64 -17.58 1.04 14.16
CA SER A 64 -18.71 0.52 14.92
C SER A 64 -20.00 1.35 14.78
N ARG A 65 -20.32 1.92 13.61
CA ARG A 65 -21.69 2.41 13.34
C ARG A 65 -21.98 2.68 11.86
N THR A 66 -21.98 1.63 11.06
CA THR A 66 -22.71 1.57 9.79
C THR A 66 -23.70 0.41 9.81
N ASP A 67 -24.78 0.59 10.55
CA ASP A 67 -26.00 -0.20 10.38
C ASP A 67 -26.70 0.27 9.08
N ARG A 68 -26.18 -0.19 7.94
CA ARG A 68 -26.88 -0.21 6.66
C ARG A 68 -26.66 -1.56 6.00
N ARG A 69 -27.55 -2.50 6.35
CA ARG A 69 -27.96 -3.71 5.62
C ARG A 69 -27.03 -4.12 4.47
N CYS A 70 -25.96 -4.82 4.82
CA CYS A 70 -25.33 -5.73 3.88
C CYS A 70 -26.31 -6.89 3.64
N ALA A 71 -26.85 -6.98 2.43
CA ALA A 71 -27.60 -8.15 1.99
C ALA A 71 -26.63 -9.34 1.97
N SER A 72 -26.69 -10.16 3.02
CA SER A 72 -26.00 -11.43 3.06
C SER A 72 -26.67 -12.33 2.03
N THR A 73 -25.97 -12.69 0.97
CA THR A 73 -26.37 -13.85 0.16
C THR A 73 -26.28 -15.07 1.07
N ILE A 74 -27.45 -15.54 1.53
CA ILE A 74 -27.60 -16.78 2.27
C ILE A 74 -27.11 -17.92 1.36
N THR A 75 -25.92 -18.43 1.65
CA THR A 75 -25.44 -19.69 1.07
C THR A 75 -26.24 -20.85 1.65
N ALA A 76 -27.02 -21.49 0.75
CA ALA A 76 -27.55 -22.85 0.78
C ALA A 76 -28.28 -23.38 2.04
N ARG A 77 -29.51 -23.85 1.82
CA ARG A 77 -30.25 -24.71 2.76
C ARG A 77 -29.47 -26.01 3.01
N ALA A 78 -29.45 -26.45 4.27
CA ALA A 78 -28.93 -27.74 4.68
C ALA A 78 -29.51 -28.88 3.83
N SER A 79 -28.62 -29.71 3.30
CA SER A 79 -28.94 -30.97 2.60
C SER A 79 -29.82 -31.86 3.49
N GLN A 80 -31.05 -32.13 3.04
CA GLN A 80 -31.88 -33.20 3.58
C GLN A 80 -31.53 -34.53 2.90
N GLN A 81 -30.38 -35.11 3.24
CA GLN A 81 -30.14 -36.54 2.97
C GLN A 81 -29.54 -37.22 4.20
N LYS A 82 -30.41 -37.98 4.90
CA LYS A 82 -30.03 -38.91 5.96
C LYS A 82 -29.21 -40.06 5.35
N CYS A 83 -27.88 -39.97 5.37
CA CYS A 83 -27.02 -41.14 5.16
C CYS A 83 -26.86 -41.91 6.49
N GLY A 84 -27.89 -42.69 6.82
CA GLY A 84 -27.87 -43.63 7.94
C GLY A 84 -28.72 -44.85 7.60
N ARG A 85 -28.23 -45.72 6.70
CA ARG A 85 -28.86 -47.02 6.47
C ARG A 85 -28.47 -47.96 7.62
N SER A 86 -29.29 -47.97 8.67
CA SER A 86 -29.27 -49.04 9.66
C SER A 86 -29.78 -50.33 9.01
N THR A 87 -28.98 -51.38 9.04
CA THR A 87 -29.39 -52.74 8.70
C THR A 87 -30.39 -53.26 9.73
N ARG A 88 -31.67 -53.37 9.35
CA ARG A 88 -32.69 -54.15 10.09
C ARG A 88 -32.49 -55.65 9.78
N LYS A 89 -32.18 -56.45 10.82
CA LYS A 89 -32.50 -57.89 11.11
C LYS A 89 -32.75 -58.84 9.91
N ARG A 90 -32.36 -60.13 9.87
CA ARG A 90 -32.00 -61.16 10.88
C ARG A 90 -31.44 -62.36 10.08
N SER A 91 -30.49 -63.12 10.62
CA SER A 91 -30.37 -64.55 10.31
C SER A 91 -30.36 -65.36 11.60
N PHE A 92 -31.26 -66.34 11.65
CA PHE A 92 -31.40 -67.34 12.69
C PHE A 92 -30.25 -68.35 12.59
N GLY A 93 -29.73 -68.82 13.72
CA GLY A 93 -28.72 -69.88 13.76
C GLY A 93 -28.25 -70.17 15.17
N SER A 94 -28.88 -71.14 15.80
CA SER A 94 -28.69 -71.67 17.15
C SER A 94 -27.27 -72.20 17.44
N ALA A 95 -26.73 -71.88 18.63
CA ALA A 95 -26.30 -72.89 19.62
C ALA A 95 -25.83 -72.22 20.92
N ARG A 96 -26.27 -72.79 22.05
CA ARG A 96 -25.74 -72.53 23.40
C ARG A 96 -24.41 -73.29 23.55
N VAL A 97 -23.42 -72.73 24.25
CA VAL A 97 -22.93 -73.20 25.57
C VAL A 97 -21.56 -72.56 25.93
N ARG A 98 -21.51 -72.20 27.22
CA ARG A 98 -20.46 -71.83 28.21
C ARG A 98 -19.00 -71.49 27.84
N ARG A 99 -18.52 -70.46 28.55
CA ARG A 99 -17.11 -70.11 28.82
C ARG A 99 -16.37 -71.20 29.61
N LEU A 100 -15.07 -71.36 29.35
CA LEU A 100 -14.00 -71.31 30.37
C LEU A 100 -12.60 -71.19 29.72
N SER A 101 -11.63 -70.91 30.59
CA SER A 101 -10.23 -70.52 30.43
C SER A 101 -9.28 -71.57 29.82
N SER A 102 -8.26 -71.08 29.09
CA SER A 102 -7.09 -71.76 28.51
C SER A 102 -7.35 -72.84 27.45
N GLY A 103 -6.78 -72.68 26.24
CA GLY A 103 -6.63 -73.79 25.29
C GLY A 103 -6.92 -73.43 23.83
N THR A 104 -5.86 -73.24 23.06
CA THR A 104 -5.79 -73.14 21.60
C THR A 104 -6.69 -74.15 20.88
N THR A 105 -7.54 -73.68 19.96
CA THR A 105 -8.23 -74.55 18.98
C THR A 105 -7.52 -74.45 17.64
N THR A 106 -6.63 -75.40 17.37
CA THR A 106 -6.07 -75.67 16.04
C THR A 106 -7.14 -76.31 15.16
N SER A 107 -7.68 -75.58 14.18
CA SER A 107 -8.46 -76.21 13.12
C SER A 107 -7.51 -76.85 12.08
N ARG A 108 -7.76 -78.13 11.79
CA ARG A 108 -7.00 -78.97 10.87
C ARG A 108 -7.01 -78.38 9.45
N ARG A 109 -5.84 -78.31 8.80
CA ARG A 109 -5.72 -78.00 7.37
C ARG A 109 -6.44 -79.06 6.54
N SER A 110 -7.44 -78.65 5.77
CA SER A 110 -8.08 -79.48 4.74
C SER A 110 -7.07 -79.74 3.60
N PRO A 111 -6.93 -80.99 3.11
CA PRO A 111 -5.98 -81.34 2.05
C PRO A 111 -6.50 -81.04 0.64
N TYR A 112 -7.69 -80.47 0.48
CA TYR A 112 -8.22 -80.08 -0.83
C TYR A 112 -7.78 -78.66 -1.21
N CYS A 113 -6.48 -78.54 -1.51
CA CYS A 113 -5.95 -77.43 -2.28
C CYS A 113 -6.28 -77.64 -3.76
N SER A 114 -7.27 -76.93 -4.30
CA SER A 114 -7.25 -76.59 -5.72
C SER A 114 -6.64 -75.19 -5.87
N ARG A 115 -5.55 -75.08 -6.63
CA ARG A 115 -5.01 -73.79 -7.06
C ARG A 115 -6.09 -73.12 -7.92
N LYS A 116 -6.74 -72.06 -7.41
CA LYS A 116 -7.53 -71.17 -8.26
C LYS A 116 -6.61 -70.65 -9.39
N PRO A 117 -7.02 -70.72 -10.66
CA PRO A 117 -6.28 -70.08 -11.73
C PRO A 117 -6.11 -68.60 -11.39
N ARG A 118 -4.89 -68.06 -11.54
CA ARG A 118 -4.69 -66.61 -11.48
C ARG A 118 -5.33 -66.04 -12.73
N THR A 119 -6.59 -65.64 -12.66
CA THR A 119 -7.16 -64.69 -13.62
C THR A 119 -6.26 -63.45 -13.58
N PRO A 120 -5.79 -62.91 -14.72
CA PRO A 120 -5.07 -61.65 -14.69
C PRO A 120 -5.96 -60.64 -13.99
N ALA A 121 -5.42 -59.97 -12.97
CA ALA A 121 -6.10 -58.83 -12.39
C ALA A 121 -6.31 -57.84 -13.53
N HIS A 122 -7.55 -57.74 -14.02
CA HIS A 122 -7.95 -56.53 -14.72
C HIS A 122 -7.69 -55.42 -13.71
N PHE A 123 -6.59 -54.68 -13.92
CA PHE A 123 -6.41 -53.38 -13.32
C PHE A 123 -7.63 -52.59 -13.79
N PHE A 124 -8.67 -52.58 -12.97
CA PHE A 124 -9.72 -51.59 -13.09
C PHE A 124 -8.96 -50.28 -12.97
N ASN A 125 -8.93 -49.56 -14.09
CA ASN A 125 -8.53 -48.17 -14.14
C ASN A 125 -9.54 -47.47 -13.23
N THR A 126 -9.25 -47.41 -11.93
CA THR A 126 -10.05 -46.63 -11.00
C THR A 126 -10.05 -45.23 -11.57
N PRO A 127 -11.21 -44.62 -11.87
CA PRO A 127 -11.25 -43.24 -12.28
C PRO A 127 -10.47 -42.47 -11.23
N ARG A 128 -9.41 -41.78 -11.66
CA ARG A 128 -8.63 -40.89 -10.80
C ARG A 128 -9.67 -40.02 -10.06
N GLU A 129 -9.77 -40.15 -8.73
CA GLU A 129 -10.62 -39.26 -7.95
C GLU A 129 -10.29 -37.83 -8.38
N PRO A 130 -11.30 -36.95 -8.57
CA PRO A 130 -11.03 -35.57 -8.93
C PRO A 130 -10.10 -35.02 -7.86
N ILE A 131 -8.88 -34.70 -8.26
CA ILE A 131 -7.84 -34.20 -7.37
C ILE A 131 -8.38 -32.89 -6.85
N VAL A 132 -8.91 -32.91 -5.62
CA VAL A 132 -9.22 -31.68 -4.90
C VAL A 132 -7.92 -30.90 -4.84
N PRO A 133 -7.83 -29.71 -5.49
CA PRO A 133 -6.59 -28.96 -5.50
C PRO A 133 -6.20 -28.64 -4.05
N ALA A 134 -4.90 -28.57 -3.78
CA ALA A 134 -4.49 -28.03 -2.49
C ALA A 134 -5.02 -26.58 -2.40
N LEU A 135 -5.35 -26.12 -1.19
CA LEU A 135 -5.87 -24.77 -0.98
C LEU A 135 -4.99 -23.70 -1.66
N ARG A 136 -3.66 -23.87 -1.60
CA ARG A 136 -2.71 -22.96 -2.25
C ARG A 136 -2.91 -22.88 -3.76
N ASP A 137 -3.21 -24.00 -4.41
CA ASP A 137 -3.28 -24.08 -5.87
C ASP A 137 -4.58 -23.40 -6.34
N LEU A 138 -5.68 -23.59 -5.58
CA LEU A 138 -6.92 -22.84 -5.79
C LEU A 138 -6.74 -21.34 -5.55
N GLN A 139 -6.05 -20.95 -4.47
CA GLN A 139 -5.77 -19.54 -4.17
C GLN A 139 -4.92 -18.88 -5.27
N HIS A 140 -3.90 -19.58 -5.77
CA HIS A 140 -3.09 -19.10 -6.89
C HIS A 140 -3.89 -19.00 -8.19
N ALA A 141 -4.73 -19.98 -8.52
CA ALA A 141 -5.58 -19.94 -9.69
C ALA A 141 -6.54 -18.75 -9.65
N VAL A 142 -7.22 -18.55 -8.52
CA VAL A 142 -8.10 -17.38 -8.32
C VAL A 142 -7.30 -16.08 -8.40
N TYR A 143 -6.16 -15.97 -7.70
CA TYR A 143 -5.32 -14.77 -7.74
C TYR A 143 -4.88 -14.42 -9.17
N ARG A 144 -4.47 -15.41 -9.98
CA ARG A 144 -4.11 -15.21 -11.39
C ARG A 144 -5.29 -14.76 -12.24
N SER A 145 -6.48 -15.32 -12.02
CA SER A 145 -7.71 -14.82 -12.67
C SER A 145 -7.99 -13.36 -12.28
N LEU A 146 -7.80 -13.00 -11.02
CA LEU A 146 -8.05 -11.64 -10.54
C LEU A 146 -7.07 -10.60 -11.12
N VAL A 147 -5.79 -10.95 -11.20
CA VAL A 147 -4.70 -10.03 -11.56
C VAL A 147 -4.33 -10.07 -13.03
N ALA A 148 -4.22 -11.27 -13.61
CA ALA A 148 -3.77 -11.49 -14.98
C ALA A 148 -4.90 -11.77 -15.97
N TYR A 149 -6.16 -11.78 -15.50
CA TYR A 149 -7.33 -12.14 -16.31
C TYR A 149 -7.24 -13.55 -16.93
N ASP A 150 -6.46 -14.42 -16.30
CA ASP A 150 -6.25 -15.81 -16.68
C ASP A 150 -7.29 -16.69 -15.96
N ASP A 151 -8.47 -16.81 -16.58
CA ASP A 151 -9.62 -17.49 -15.98
C ASP A 151 -9.56 -19.03 -16.09
N ASP A 152 -8.75 -19.57 -17.01
CA ASP A 152 -8.79 -20.98 -17.40
C ASP A 152 -8.53 -21.92 -16.21
N ASP A 153 -7.49 -21.64 -15.42
CA ASP A 153 -7.13 -22.46 -14.25
C ASP A 153 -8.18 -22.36 -13.13
N ALA A 154 -8.80 -21.19 -12.94
CA ALA A 154 -9.77 -20.97 -11.88
C ALA A 154 -11.16 -21.53 -12.22
N ALA A 155 -11.58 -21.40 -13.49
CA ALA A 155 -12.90 -21.77 -13.96
C ALA A 155 -13.19 -23.28 -13.78
N VAL A 156 -12.16 -24.13 -13.85
CA VAL A 156 -12.27 -25.59 -13.64
C VAL A 156 -12.86 -25.93 -12.26
N TYR A 157 -12.63 -25.08 -11.27
CA TYR A 157 -13.05 -25.31 -9.88
C TYR A 157 -14.37 -24.59 -9.52
N ILE A 158 -14.96 -23.83 -10.44
CA ILE A 158 -16.15 -23.00 -10.17
C ILE A 158 -17.40 -23.70 -10.71
N HIS A 159 -18.31 -24.05 -9.81
CA HIS A 159 -19.65 -24.49 -10.20
C HIS A 159 -20.49 -23.30 -10.68
N ALA A 160 -21.00 -23.37 -11.91
CA ALA A 160 -21.75 -22.29 -12.52
C ALA A 160 -23.06 -21.96 -11.77
N ASP A 161 -23.83 -22.96 -11.33
CA ASP A 161 -25.05 -22.81 -10.52
C ASP A 161 -25.87 -21.55 -10.90
N GLY A 162 -26.25 -21.46 -12.18
CA GLY A 162 -27.02 -20.36 -12.78
C GLY A 162 -26.23 -19.16 -13.37
N VAL A 163 -24.92 -19.05 -13.13
CA VAL A 163 -24.05 -17.96 -13.62
C VAL A 163 -22.75 -18.56 -14.13
N ALA A 164 -22.31 -18.25 -15.35
CA ALA A 164 -21.09 -18.84 -15.90
C ALA A 164 -19.87 -18.56 -15.00
N ALA A 165 -18.90 -19.49 -14.97
CA ALA A 165 -17.71 -19.36 -14.13
C ALA A 165 -16.95 -18.05 -14.39
N ALA A 166 -16.82 -17.66 -15.66
CA ALA A 166 -16.20 -16.40 -16.07
C ALA A 166 -16.95 -15.16 -15.54
N ASP A 167 -18.29 -15.17 -15.55
CA ASP A 167 -19.10 -14.07 -15.01
C ASP A 167 -18.94 -13.95 -13.48
N ARG A 168 -18.86 -15.09 -12.78
CA ARG A 168 -18.56 -15.11 -11.34
C ARG A 168 -17.18 -14.52 -11.06
N LEU A 169 -16.15 -14.94 -11.80
CA LEU A 169 -14.79 -14.39 -11.68
C LEU A 169 -14.75 -12.88 -11.97
N SER A 170 -15.51 -12.41 -12.96
CA SER A 170 -15.67 -10.99 -13.26
C SER A 170 -16.24 -10.19 -12.08
N ILE A 171 -17.26 -10.72 -11.39
CA ILE A 171 -17.81 -10.09 -10.17
C ILE A 171 -16.74 -9.98 -9.07
N TYR A 172 -15.95 -11.04 -8.86
CA TYR A 172 -14.86 -11.02 -7.88
C TYR A 172 -13.74 -10.05 -8.29
N ARG A 173 -13.40 -9.97 -9.58
CA ARG A 173 -12.46 -8.98 -10.13
C ARG A 173 -12.94 -7.55 -9.84
N ASN A 174 -14.19 -7.23 -10.12
CA ASN A 174 -14.74 -5.91 -9.84
C ASN A 174 -14.67 -5.55 -8.35
N THR A 175 -14.96 -6.52 -7.48
CA THR A 175 -14.84 -6.34 -6.03
C THR A 175 -13.38 -6.12 -5.63
N PHE A 176 -12.46 -6.91 -6.16
CA PHE A 176 -11.02 -6.80 -5.92
C PHE A 176 -10.49 -5.40 -6.28
N PHE A 177 -10.74 -4.94 -7.52
CA PHE A 177 -10.34 -3.60 -7.95
C PHE A 177 -11.02 -2.49 -7.14
N GLY A 178 -12.31 -2.64 -6.82
CA GLY A 178 -13.06 -1.68 -6.01
C GLY A 178 -12.50 -1.55 -4.59
N THR A 179 -12.20 -2.67 -3.93
CA THR A 179 -11.59 -2.67 -2.59
C THR A 179 -10.22 -2.02 -2.61
N LEU A 180 -9.35 -2.38 -3.56
CA LEU A 180 -8.00 -1.80 -3.64
C LEU A 180 -8.03 -0.30 -3.95
N THR A 181 -8.89 0.13 -4.87
CA THR A 181 -9.07 1.56 -5.18
C THR A 181 -9.54 2.33 -3.94
N ASN A 182 -10.46 1.76 -3.16
CA ASN A 182 -10.91 2.36 -1.92
C ASN A 182 -9.80 2.40 -0.86
N THR A 183 -8.99 1.35 -0.73
CA THR A 183 -7.82 1.33 0.16
C THR A 183 -6.83 2.45 -0.17
N LEU A 184 -6.53 2.64 -1.47
CA LEU A 184 -5.68 3.75 -1.92
C LEU A 184 -6.34 5.10 -1.60
N ARG A 185 -7.65 5.25 -1.83
CA ARG A 185 -8.37 6.49 -1.50
C ARG A 185 -8.31 6.85 -0.02
N LEU A 186 -8.39 5.86 0.87
CA LEU A 186 -8.27 6.05 2.31
C LEU A 186 -6.85 6.41 2.73
N SER A 187 -5.84 5.89 2.01
CA SER A 187 -4.43 6.17 2.27
C SER A 187 -3.94 7.51 1.70
N TYR A 188 -4.60 8.00 0.65
CA TYR A 188 -4.20 9.19 -0.11
C TYR A 188 -5.33 10.23 -0.30
N PRO A 189 -5.98 10.70 0.79
CA PRO A 189 -7.11 11.62 0.69
C PRO A 189 -6.76 12.99 0.07
N ALA A 190 -5.56 13.52 0.33
CA ALA A 190 -5.13 14.79 -0.25
C ALA A 190 -4.83 14.64 -1.75
N VAL A 191 -4.14 13.56 -2.16
CA VAL A 191 -3.91 13.25 -3.58
C VAL A 191 -5.24 13.12 -4.31
N HIS A 192 -6.19 12.35 -3.78
CA HIS A 192 -7.53 12.18 -4.37
C HIS A 192 -8.25 13.53 -4.55
N ARG A 193 -8.11 14.45 -3.59
CA ARG A 193 -8.71 15.78 -3.69
C ARG A 193 -8.00 16.68 -4.70
N LEU A 194 -6.67 16.62 -4.77
CA LEU A 194 -5.86 17.45 -5.67
C LEU A 194 -6.15 17.15 -7.14
N VAL A 195 -6.29 15.88 -7.49
CA VAL A 195 -6.47 15.44 -8.88
C VAL A 195 -7.93 15.20 -9.27
N GLY A 196 -8.82 15.09 -8.28
CA GLY A 196 -10.21 14.75 -8.48
C GLY A 196 -10.46 13.24 -8.64
N ALA A 197 -11.73 12.86 -8.54
CA ALA A 197 -12.14 11.46 -8.47
C ALA A 197 -11.78 10.66 -9.73
N GLU A 198 -12.08 11.18 -10.92
CA GLU A 198 -11.89 10.48 -12.20
C GLU A 198 -10.40 10.18 -12.47
N PHE A 199 -9.53 11.17 -12.27
CA PHE A 199 -8.09 11.00 -12.43
C PHE A 199 -7.55 10.01 -11.39
N PHE A 200 -7.99 10.13 -10.14
CA PHE A 200 -7.54 9.24 -9.07
C PHE A 200 -7.94 7.79 -9.34
N GLU A 201 -9.19 7.53 -9.72
CA GLU A 201 -9.69 6.18 -10.03
C GLU A 201 -8.92 5.57 -11.21
N THR A 202 -8.69 6.34 -12.27
CA THR A 202 -7.88 5.89 -13.41
C THR A 202 -6.43 5.57 -13.01
N SER A 203 -5.83 6.44 -12.19
CA SER A 203 -4.45 6.26 -11.69
C SER A 203 -4.34 5.04 -10.77
N ALA A 204 -5.30 4.87 -9.87
CA ALA A 204 -5.40 3.72 -8.97
C ALA A 204 -5.55 2.42 -9.75
N GLN A 205 -6.43 2.39 -10.76
CA GLN A 205 -6.59 1.21 -11.62
C GLN A 205 -5.27 0.83 -12.31
N LYS A 206 -4.58 1.80 -12.92
CA LYS A 206 -3.29 1.56 -13.59
C LYS A 206 -2.21 1.11 -12.62
N PHE A 207 -2.20 1.65 -11.41
CA PHE A 207 -1.31 1.20 -10.34
C PHE A 207 -1.62 -0.25 -9.92
N ILE A 208 -2.89 -0.61 -9.71
CA ILE A 208 -3.31 -1.97 -9.33
C ILE A 208 -2.94 -2.99 -10.41
N GLU A 209 -3.12 -2.63 -11.69
CA GLU A 209 -2.74 -3.47 -12.84
C GLU A 209 -1.22 -3.70 -12.89
N GLY A 210 -0.41 -2.67 -12.59
CA GLY A 210 1.06 -2.76 -12.66
C GLY A 210 1.73 -3.31 -11.39
N GLU A 211 1.12 -3.08 -10.23
CA GLU A 211 1.61 -3.46 -8.91
C GLU A 211 0.47 -4.04 -8.07
N PRO A 212 0.04 -5.28 -8.37
CA PRO A 212 -0.98 -5.96 -7.60
C PRO A 212 -0.48 -6.28 -6.18
N PRO A 213 -1.38 -6.39 -5.19
CA PRO A 213 -1.01 -6.75 -3.83
C PRO A 213 -0.30 -8.11 -3.77
N ARG A 214 0.79 -8.17 -3.01
CA ARG A 214 1.59 -9.40 -2.77
C ARG A 214 1.16 -10.16 -1.50
N GLY A 215 0.32 -9.55 -0.68
CA GLY A 215 -0.16 -10.11 0.59
C GLY A 215 -1.61 -9.71 0.86
N ALA A 216 -2.18 -10.26 1.93
CA ALA A 216 -3.57 -9.99 2.33
C ALA A 216 -3.73 -8.71 3.19
N TYR A 217 -2.63 -8.03 3.51
CA TYR A 217 -2.58 -6.86 4.38
C TYR A 217 -2.80 -5.59 3.55
N LEU A 218 -4.00 -5.01 3.64
CA LEU A 218 -4.39 -3.83 2.87
C LEU A 218 -3.76 -2.54 3.41
N ASP A 219 -3.39 -2.52 4.69
CA ASP A 219 -2.66 -1.44 5.35
C ASP A 219 -1.24 -1.25 4.81
N GLU A 220 -0.64 -2.30 4.25
CA GLU A 220 0.65 -2.24 3.55
C GLU A 220 0.49 -1.91 2.05
N TYR A 221 -0.74 -2.02 1.52
CA TYR A 221 -1.02 -1.79 0.11
C TYR A 221 -1.19 -0.30 -0.22
N GLY A 222 -0.16 0.26 -0.86
CA GLY A 222 -0.10 1.66 -1.25
C GLY A 222 1.33 2.17 -1.36
N ALA A 223 2.28 1.54 -0.68
CA ALA A 223 3.68 2.00 -0.60
C ALA A 223 4.32 2.43 -1.94
N GLY A 224 4.04 1.71 -3.04
CA GLY A 224 4.56 2.01 -4.38
C GLY A 224 3.82 3.13 -5.13
N PHE A 225 2.66 3.55 -4.66
CA PHE A 225 1.81 4.54 -5.35
C PHE A 225 2.49 5.90 -5.57
N PRO A 226 3.24 6.47 -4.61
CA PRO A 226 3.95 7.73 -4.84
C PRO A 226 5.01 7.65 -5.95
N ASP A 227 5.75 6.54 -6.03
CA ASP A 227 6.76 6.33 -7.07
C ASP A 227 6.13 5.98 -8.42
N PHE A 228 4.95 5.37 -8.42
CA PHE A 228 4.11 5.25 -9.61
C PHE A 228 3.69 6.64 -10.13
N LEU A 229 3.14 7.50 -9.26
CA LEU A 229 2.72 8.86 -9.64
C LEU A 229 3.89 9.69 -10.18
N ALA A 230 5.09 9.54 -9.62
CA ALA A 230 6.29 10.22 -10.12
C ALA A 230 6.65 9.84 -11.58
N ARG A 231 6.28 8.63 -12.01
CA ARG A 231 6.53 8.11 -13.36
C ARG A 231 5.30 8.21 -14.28
N PHE A 232 4.14 8.59 -13.73
CA PHE A 232 2.89 8.59 -14.47
C PHE A 232 2.77 9.88 -15.30
N ALA A 233 2.90 9.75 -16.62
CA ALA A 233 2.94 10.90 -17.53
C ALA A 233 1.73 11.84 -17.41
N ALA A 234 0.53 11.32 -17.12
CA ALA A 234 -0.67 12.13 -16.95
C ALA A 234 -0.63 13.01 -15.69
N ALA A 235 0.22 12.69 -14.69
CA ALA A 235 0.44 13.50 -13.49
C ALA A 235 1.50 14.60 -13.68
N ALA A 236 2.14 14.70 -14.85
CA ALA A 236 3.25 15.64 -15.08
C ALA A 236 2.87 17.12 -14.94
N SER A 237 1.58 17.46 -15.07
CA SER A 237 1.06 18.81 -14.83
C SER A 237 1.07 19.22 -13.35
N VAL A 238 1.20 18.27 -12.43
CA VAL A 238 1.20 18.48 -10.97
C VAL A 238 2.49 17.88 -10.37
N PRO A 239 3.64 18.55 -10.50
CA PRO A 239 4.94 17.96 -10.20
C PRO A 239 5.15 17.61 -8.72
N TYR A 240 4.43 18.26 -7.81
CA TYR A 240 4.48 18.00 -6.36
C TYR A 240 3.58 16.82 -5.92
N LEU A 241 2.79 16.23 -6.81
CA LEU A 241 1.80 15.21 -6.47
C LEU A 241 2.42 13.97 -5.82
N SER A 242 3.56 13.52 -6.37
CA SER A 242 4.30 12.36 -5.86
C SER A 242 4.84 12.61 -4.44
N ASP A 243 5.40 13.80 -4.17
CA ASP A 243 5.89 14.16 -2.84
C ASP A 243 4.75 14.33 -1.82
N VAL A 244 3.59 14.83 -2.24
CA VAL A 244 2.38 14.84 -1.39
C VAL A 244 1.97 13.40 -1.05
N ALA A 245 1.96 12.50 -2.04
CA ALA A 245 1.65 11.10 -1.82
C ALA A 245 2.68 10.43 -0.87
N ARG A 246 3.97 10.77 -0.98
CA ARG A 246 5.00 10.28 -0.04
C ARG A 246 4.72 10.73 1.39
N LEU A 247 4.35 12.00 1.58
CA LEU A 247 3.95 12.52 2.88
C LEU A 247 2.74 11.77 3.45
N GLU A 248 1.67 11.61 2.68
CA GLU A 248 0.48 10.89 3.11
C GLU A 248 0.78 9.44 3.49
N TRP A 249 1.62 8.76 2.70
CA TRP A 249 2.03 7.40 3.02
C TRP A 249 2.79 7.32 4.35
N ALA A 250 3.75 8.21 4.60
CA ALA A 250 4.46 8.24 5.88
C ALA A 250 3.55 8.57 7.06
N VAL A 251 2.58 9.46 6.87
CA VAL A 251 1.54 9.76 7.87
C VAL A 251 0.71 8.50 8.17
N SER A 252 0.28 7.77 7.13
CA SER A 252 -0.45 6.51 7.29
C SER A 252 0.39 5.46 8.02
N CYS A 253 1.66 5.28 7.65
CA CYS A 253 2.58 4.37 8.33
C CYS A 253 2.79 4.77 9.81
N ALA A 254 2.95 6.06 10.11
CA ALA A 254 3.10 6.53 11.48
C ALA A 254 1.83 6.29 12.32
N LEU A 255 0.66 6.42 11.69
CA LEU A 255 -0.63 6.18 12.32
C LEU A 255 -0.85 4.70 12.67
N HIS A 256 -0.47 3.79 11.78
CA HIS A 256 -0.67 2.34 11.95
C HIS A 256 0.51 1.62 12.61
N ALA A 257 1.62 2.32 12.90
CA ALA A 257 2.77 1.74 13.56
C ALA A 257 2.40 1.06 14.89
N PRO A 258 3.04 -0.06 15.27
CA PRO A 258 2.84 -0.67 16.58
C PRO A 258 3.16 0.32 17.71
N ASP A 259 2.43 0.22 18.82
CA ASP A 259 2.76 0.98 20.03
C ASP A 259 4.07 0.43 20.63
N ALA A 260 4.96 1.33 21.04
CA ALA A 260 6.20 0.98 21.72
C ALA A 260 6.49 1.96 22.87
N THR A 261 7.10 1.45 23.93
CA THR A 261 7.50 2.29 25.07
C THR A 261 8.77 3.07 24.72
N PRO A 262 8.80 4.40 24.93
CA PRO A 262 10.01 5.18 24.75
C PRO A 262 11.17 4.68 25.62
N LEU A 263 12.39 4.87 25.14
CA LEU A 263 13.63 4.58 25.86
C LEU A 263 13.66 5.34 27.19
N ASP A 264 13.96 4.63 28.28
CA ASP A 264 14.32 5.26 29.54
C ASP A 264 15.71 5.88 29.43
N VAL A 265 15.76 7.22 29.49
CA VAL A 265 17.00 7.99 29.40
C VAL A 265 17.97 7.66 30.53
N ALA A 266 17.48 7.17 31.68
CA ALA A 266 18.34 6.74 32.77
C ALA A 266 19.26 5.58 32.37
N ALA A 267 18.84 4.71 31.45
CA ALA A 267 19.65 3.59 30.97
C ALA A 267 20.90 4.04 30.20
N LEU A 268 20.91 5.25 29.63
CA LEU A 268 22.08 5.80 28.94
C LEU A 268 23.21 6.18 29.92
N ARG A 269 22.91 6.35 31.22
CA ARG A 269 23.91 6.68 32.24
C ARG A 269 24.87 5.53 32.55
N GLU A 270 24.46 4.31 32.21
CA GLU A 270 25.25 3.09 32.42
C GLU A 270 26.23 2.85 31.27
N VAL A 271 26.17 3.63 30.18
CA VAL A 271 27.09 3.51 29.05
C VAL A 271 28.42 4.16 29.39
N ALA A 272 29.52 3.39 29.28
CA ALA A 272 30.87 3.89 29.51
C ALA A 272 31.23 5.01 28.53
N GLU A 273 32.01 6.00 28.99
CA GLU A 273 32.39 7.17 28.18
C GLU A 273 33.08 6.79 26.86
N GLY A 274 33.88 5.72 26.86
CA GLY A 274 34.54 5.21 25.65
C GLY A 274 33.58 4.63 24.60
N ASP A 275 32.36 4.23 25.02
CA ASP A 275 31.38 3.58 24.14
C ASP A 275 30.32 4.56 23.60
N HIS A 276 30.33 5.83 24.04
CA HIS A 276 29.32 6.83 23.65
C HIS A 276 29.23 6.99 22.13
N GLY A 277 30.37 6.98 21.43
CA GLY A 277 30.42 7.08 19.97
C GLY A 277 29.76 5.90 19.25
N HIS A 278 29.77 4.71 19.86
CA HIS A 278 29.30 3.46 19.26
C HIS A 278 27.82 3.15 19.58
N VAL A 279 27.14 4.03 20.32
CA VAL A 279 25.71 3.90 20.62
C VAL A 279 24.90 3.99 19.33
N ARG A 280 24.07 2.98 19.07
CA ARG A 280 23.10 2.94 17.97
C ARG A 280 21.70 2.98 18.54
N PHE A 281 20.92 3.97 18.17
CA PHE A 281 19.53 4.07 18.62
C PHE A 281 18.60 3.22 17.75
N VAL A 282 17.56 2.68 18.38
CA VAL A 282 16.45 2.03 17.67
C VAL A 282 15.30 3.03 17.61
N PRO A 283 14.89 3.50 16.43
CA PRO A 283 13.81 4.48 16.30
C PRO A 283 12.47 3.88 16.75
N HIS A 284 11.61 4.73 17.28
CA HIS A 284 10.22 4.37 17.50
C HIS A 284 9.56 4.04 16.16
N PRO A 285 8.77 2.96 16.05
CA PRO A 285 8.23 2.47 14.78
C PRO A 285 7.27 3.45 14.09
N SER A 286 6.81 4.51 14.77
CA SER A 286 6.00 5.59 14.18
C SER A 286 6.82 6.74 13.59
N VAL A 287 8.13 6.81 13.83
CA VAL A 287 8.98 7.89 13.31
C VAL A 287 9.24 7.64 11.83
N ARG A 288 8.97 8.65 11.00
CA ARG A 288 9.28 8.65 9.57
C ARG A 288 9.99 9.93 9.18
N MET A 289 10.93 9.81 8.26
CA MET A 289 11.74 10.91 7.75
C MET A 289 11.48 11.05 6.26
N ILE A 290 11.14 12.26 5.81
CA ILE A 290 10.91 12.55 4.39
C ILE A 290 11.73 13.77 3.99
N ARG A 291 12.32 13.72 2.79
CA ARG A 291 12.73 14.90 2.04
C ARG A 291 11.75 15.10 0.89
N ALA A 292 11.31 16.33 0.70
CA ALA A 292 10.45 16.71 -0.42
C ALA A 292 11.06 17.89 -1.18
N ASP A 293 10.91 17.91 -2.49
CA ASP A 293 11.42 18.99 -3.35
C ASP A 293 10.36 20.08 -3.57
N PHE A 294 9.22 20.00 -2.87
CA PHE A 294 8.12 20.95 -2.87
C PHE A 294 7.59 21.20 -1.45
N PRO A 295 6.86 22.30 -1.20
CA PRO A 295 6.26 22.61 0.11
C PRO A 295 5.04 21.73 0.43
N VAL A 296 5.25 20.41 0.49
CA VAL A 296 4.16 19.44 0.54
C VAL A 296 3.39 19.42 1.85
N ASP A 297 4.00 19.86 2.96
CA ASP A 297 3.32 19.95 4.24
C ASP A 297 2.27 21.07 4.27
N THR A 298 2.52 22.21 3.64
CA THR A 298 1.53 23.29 3.51
C THR A 298 0.46 22.95 2.48
N ILE A 299 0.84 22.35 1.35
CA ILE A 299 -0.11 21.85 0.34
C ILE A 299 -1.05 20.83 0.98
N TRP A 300 -0.49 19.82 1.64
CA TRP A 300 -1.25 18.76 2.30
C TRP A 300 -2.23 19.32 3.33
N ARG A 301 -1.79 20.25 4.19
CA ARG A 301 -2.67 20.91 5.17
C ARG A 301 -3.80 21.69 4.50
N ALA A 302 -3.49 22.57 3.54
CA ALA A 302 -4.50 23.38 2.87
C ALA A 302 -5.56 22.50 2.17
N VAL A 303 -5.13 21.41 1.54
CA VAL A 303 -6.01 20.45 0.88
C VAL A 303 -6.91 19.73 1.88
N LEU A 304 -6.37 19.28 3.02
CA LEU A 304 -7.18 18.60 4.04
C LEU A 304 -8.15 19.55 4.76
N ASP A 305 -7.71 20.77 5.05
CA ASP A 305 -8.51 21.80 5.73
C ASP A 305 -9.58 22.44 4.83
N ARG A 306 -9.55 22.12 3.53
CA ARG A 306 -10.42 22.69 2.51
C ARG A 306 -10.21 24.19 2.26
N ASP A 307 -8.98 24.66 2.43
CA ASP A 307 -8.64 26.06 2.24
C ASP A 307 -8.03 26.29 0.85
N ASP A 308 -8.90 26.53 -0.13
CA ASP A 308 -8.48 26.79 -1.51
C ASP A 308 -7.72 28.13 -1.65
N ALA A 309 -7.96 29.08 -0.74
CA ALA A 309 -7.26 30.37 -0.74
C ALA A 309 -5.82 30.20 -0.24
N ALA A 310 -5.62 29.44 0.84
CA ALA A 310 -4.29 29.07 1.30
C ALA A 310 -3.54 28.27 0.22
N LEU A 311 -4.21 27.28 -0.41
CA LEU A 311 -3.60 26.49 -1.49
C LEU A 311 -3.11 27.35 -2.66
N GLY A 312 -3.92 28.34 -3.07
CA GLY A 312 -3.55 29.28 -4.14
C GLY A 312 -2.44 30.28 -3.78
N ALA A 313 -2.15 30.47 -2.48
CA ALA A 313 -1.13 31.38 -1.99
C ALA A 313 0.23 30.72 -1.73
N ILE A 314 0.34 29.40 -1.89
CA ILE A 314 1.59 28.66 -1.61
C ILE A 314 2.67 28.99 -2.64
N ASP A 315 3.85 29.39 -2.15
CA ASP A 315 5.04 29.54 -2.98
C ASP A 315 5.78 28.21 -3.10
N LEU A 316 5.72 27.58 -4.28
CA LEU A 316 6.38 26.30 -4.57
C LEU A 316 7.91 26.35 -4.45
N ARG A 317 8.52 27.55 -4.34
CA ARG A 317 9.97 27.73 -4.17
C ARG A 317 10.44 27.55 -2.73
N GLU A 318 9.53 27.40 -1.76
CA GLU A 318 9.85 27.08 -0.36
C GLU A 318 10.28 25.61 -0.19
N ALA A 319 11.32 25.21 -0.94
CA ALA A 319 11.83 23.85 -1.02
C ALA A 319 13.36 23.84 -1.28
N PRO A 320 14.08 22.73 -1.03
CA PRO A 320 13.59 21.46 -0.48
C PRO A 320 13.17 21.57 0.98
N LEU A 321 12.29 20.66 1.40
CA LEU A 321 11.85 20.50 2.78
C LEU A 321 12.39 19.20 3.37
N TRP A 322 12.71 19.29 4.66
CA TRP A 322 13.12 18.16 5.48
C TRP A 322 12.09 17.96 6.59
N LEU A 323 11.36 16.84 6.52
CA LEU A 323 10.22 16.57 7.38
C LEU A 323 10.50 15.38 8.30
N LEU A 324 10.12 15.54 9.57
CA LEU A 324 9.99 14.47 10.56
C LEU A 324 8.51 14.28 10.85
N ILE A 325 8.04 13.05 10.72
CA ILE A 325 6.68 12.63 11.01
C ILE A 325 6.73 11.70 12.21
N GLN A 326 5.86 11.92 13.19
CA GLN A 326 5.77 11.08 14.38
C GLN A 326 4.34 11.02 14.90
N ARG A 327 3.98 9.92 15.55
CA ARG A 327 2.71 9.79 16.26
C ARG A 327 2.86 10.30 17.69
N LEU A 328 2.07 11.32 18.03
CA LEU A 328 1.88 11.82 19.40
C LEU A 328 0.53 11.33 19.96
N PRO A 329 0.31 11.41 21.28
CA PRO A 329 -0.97 11.01 21.88
C PRO A 329 -2.19 11.77 21.32
N ILE A 330 -1.98 12.99 20.83
CA ILE A 330 -3.04 13.86 20.30
C ILE A 330 -3.20 13.79 18.78
N GLY A 331 -2.38 13.00 18.08
CA GLY A 331 -2.43 12.88 16.61
C GLY A 331 -1.05 12.75 15.97
N ILE A 332 -1.00 12.97 14.65
CA ILE A 332 0.26 12.95 13.90
C ILE A 332 0.87 14.36 13.91
N ASP A 333 2.15 14.44 14.25
CA ASP A 333 2.97 15.65 14.17
C ASP A 333 3.87 15.57 12.93
N VAL A 334 3.81 16.60 12.10
CA VAL A 334 4.65 16.77 10.91
C VAL A 334 5.46 18.04 11.10
N ARG A 335 6.77 17.87 11.32
CA ARG A 335 7.69 18.94 11.70
C ARG A 335 8.74 19.17 10.61
N ARG A 336 8.95 20.45 10.25
CA ARG A 336 10.09 20.88 9.44
C ARG A 336 11.37 20.89 10.29
N LEU A 337 12.44 20.30 9.76
CA LEU A 337 13.80 20.38 10.26
C LEU A 337 14.65 21.21 9.28
N ASN A 338 15.77 21.74 9.76
CA ASN A 338 16.82 22.17 8.84
C ASN A 338 17.57 20.93 8.30
N GLU A 339 18.35 21.11 7.23
CA GLU A 339 19.05 20.02 6.56
C GLU A 339 19.99 19.25 7.49
N ALA A 340 20.83 19.94 8.26
CA ALA A 340 21.81 19.32 9.14
C ALA A 340 21.14 18.48 10.24
N ALA A 341 20.10 19.03 10.88
CA ALA A 341 19.31 18.32 11.88
C ALA A 341 18.60 17.11 11.28
N TRP A 342 18.07 17.22 10.07
CA TRP A 342 17.43 16.09 9.38
C TRP A 342 18.44 15.00 9.04
N ARG A 343 19.62 15.33 8.51
CA ARG A 343 20.68 14.35 8.18
C ARG A 343 21.12 13.61 9.44
N CYS A 344 21.41 14.35 10.51
CA CYS A 344 21.76 13.78 11.82
C CYS A 344 20.65 12.85 12.34
N THR A 345 19.41 13.34 12.38
CA THR A 345 18.25 12.55 12.84
C THR A 345 18.03 11.30 11.99
N SER A 346 18.14 11.42 10.67
CA SER A 346 17.99 10.30 9.73
C SER A 346 19.06 9.25 9.96
N ALA A 347 20.31 9.65 10.21
CA ALA A 347 21.40 8.75 10.54
C ALA A 347 21.12 7.98 11.86
N LEU A 348 20.67 8.69 12.91
CA LEU A 348 20.28 8.07 14.18
C LEU A 348 19.12 7.08 13.99
N CYS A 349 18.09 7.45 13.23
CA CYS A 349 16.95 6.58 12.96
C CYS A 349 17.31 5.38 12.05
N ALA A 350 18.37 5.48 11.25
CA ALA A 350 18.90 4.37 10.47
C ALA A 350 19.76 3.39 11.30
N GLY A 351 19.97 3.65 12.60
CA GLY A 351 20.80 2.82 13.46
C GLY A 351 22.29 2.94 13.18
N ARG A 352 22.73 4.07 12.61
CA ARG A 352 24.16 4.43 12.53
C ARG A 352 24.68 4.75 13.93
N PRO A 353 25.97 4.50 14.22
CA PRO A 353 26.56 4.86 15.50
C PRO A 353 26.54 6.38 15.69
N LEU A 354 26.48 6.81 16.95
CA LEU A 354 26.35 8.21 17.33
C LEU A 354 27.47 9.08 16.75
N GLU A 355 28.71 8.59 16.77
CA GLU A 355 29.86 9.31 16.22
C GLU A 355 29.68 9.66 14.74
N GLU A 356 29.30 8.68 13.91
CA GLU A 356 29.03 8.87 12.49
C GLU A 356 27.85 9.82 12.24
N ALA A 357 26.81 9.75 13.08
CA ALA A 357 25.64 10.62 12.94
C ALA A 357 25.95 12.10 13.23
N ILE A 358 27.02 12.37 13.99
CA ILE A 358 27.45 13.71 14.40
C ILE A 358 28.42 14.33 13.39
N GLU A 359 29.24 13.51 12.72
CA GLU A 359 30.18 14.00 11.69
C GLU A 359 29.48 14.83 10.60
N ASP A 360 28.30 14.39 10.16
CA ASP A 360 27.48 15.09 9.16
C ASP A 360 26.73 16.32 9.72
N ALA A 361 26.86 16.60 11.02
CA ALA A 361 26.05 17.54 11.79
C ALA A 361 26.85 18.66 12.49
N LEU A 362 28.10 18.89 12.10
CA LEU A 362 29.01 19.87 12.75
C LEU A 362 28.47 21.31 12.82
N ALA A 363 27.48 21.65 11.99
CA ALA A 363 26.86 22.97 11.96
C ALA A 363 25.75 23.18 13.01
N ILE A 364 25.42 22.18 13.83
CA ILE A 364 24.33 22.25 14.81
C ILE A 364 24.76 21.83 16.22
N ASP A 365 23.99 22.29 17.20
CA ASP A 365 24.10 21.83 18.59
C ASP A 365 23.48 20.43 18.73
N VAL A 366 24.31 19.43 18.48
CA VAL A 366 23.93 18.01 18.59
C VAL A 366 23.43 17.64 19.99
N PRO A 367 24.09 18.02 21.10
CA PRO A 367 23.56 17.73 22.44
C PRO A 367 22.12 18.21 22.63
N THR A 368 21.80 19.44 22.21
CA THR A 368 20.44 19.97 22.29
C THR A 368 19.47 19.20 21.39
N LEU A 369 19.88 18.86 20.16
CA LEU A 369 19.08 18.06 19.26
C LEU A 369 18.76 16.67 19.85
N LEU A 370 19.78 15.96 20.34
CA LEU A 370 19.63 14.63 20.94
C LEU A 370 18.74 14.67 22.17
N ALA A 371 18.92 15.66 23.05
CA ALA A 371 18.05 15.87 24.22
C ALA A 371 16.58 16.07 23.79
N GLU A 372 16.33 16.81 22.71
CA GLU A 372 14.98 16.95 22.16
C GLU A 372 14.42 15.62 21.64
N HIS A 373 15.20 14.80 20.94
CA HIS A 373 14.73 13.50 20.45
C HIS A 373 14.40 12.53 21.58
N LEU A 374 15.22 12.51 22.63
CA LEU A 374 14.98 11.69 23.83
C LEU A 374 13.73 12.16 24.57
N ALA A 375 13.58 13.47 24.80
CA ALA A 375 12.40 14.04 25.45
C ALA A 375 11.10 13.81 24.64
N ALA A 376 11.21 13.77 23.32
CA ALA A 376 10.09 13.46 22.43
C ALA A 376 9.79 11.95 22.30
N GLY A 377 10.57 11.08 22.96
CA GLY A 377 10.36 9.63 22.95
C GLY A 377 10.55 8.98 21.58
N ARG A 378 11.44 9.51 20.75
CA ARG A 378 11.64 9.06 19.36
C ARG A 378 12.45 7.77 19.22
N PHE A 379 13.03 7.28 20.31
CA PHE A 379 13.80 6.04 20.35
C PHE A 379 13.20 5.11 21.41
N ILE A 380 13.28 3.81 21.17
CA ILE A 380 12.70 2.77 22.05
C ILE A 380 13.77 1.94 22.75
N ALA A 381 14.97 1.88 22.17
CA ALA A 381 16.11 1.13 22.68
C ALA A 381 17.40 1.74 22.12
N PHE A 382 18.54 1.26 22.63
CA PHE A 382 19.85 1.49 22.04
C PHE A 382 20.68 0.21 22.17
N ASN A 383 21.64 0.04 21.26
CA ASN A 383 22.61 -1.04 21.27
C ASN A 383 24.02 -0.45 21.20
N ILE A 384 25.00 -1.14 21.78
CA ILE A 384 26.42 -0.81 21.65
C ILE A 384 27.03 -1.91 20.78
N THR A 385 27.72 -1.54 19.71
CA THR A 385 28.50 -2.52 18.92
C THR A 385 29.93 -2.45 19.41
N GLU A 386 30.54 -3.59 19.75
CA GLU A 386 31.99 -3.63 20.00
C GLU A 386 32.74 -3.10 18.77
N PRO A 387 33.82 -2.33 18.95
CA PRO A 387 34.62 -1.88 17.83
C PRO A 387 35.06 -3.12 17.04
N VAL A 388 34.84 -3.11 15.73
CA VAL A 388 35.44 -4.10 14.85
C VAL A 388 36.95 -3.97 15.03
N ALA A 389 37.52 -4.86 15.84
CA ALA A 389 38.96 -4.98 15.98
C ALA A 389 39.50 -5.25 14.58
N VAL A 390 40.06 -4.23 13.94
CA VAL A 390 40.87 -4.38 12.75
C VAL A 390 42.05 -5.21 13.21
N ALA A 391 41.94 -6.53 13.01
CA ALA A 391 43.04 -7.46 13.22
C ALA A 391 44.14 -7.08 12.23
N GLN A 392 45.01 -6.16 12.66
CA GLN A 392 46.29 -5.93 12.03
C GLN A 392 47.09 -7.22 12.20
N THR A 393 46.98 -8.11 11.23
CA THR A 393 47.95 -9.18 11.00
C THR A 393 49.20 -8.52 10.44
N MET A 394 49.99 -7.90 11.32
CA MET A 394 51.42 -7.72 11.08
C MET A 394 52.06 -9.10 11.27
N GLU A 395 52.03 -9.92 10.22
CA GLU A 395 52.98 -11.02 10.08
C GLU A 395 54.37 -10.43 9.87
N SER A 396 55.07 -10.28 10.99
CA SER A 396 56.52 -10.18 11.02
C SER A 396 57.06 -11.59 10.76
N CYS A 397 57.68 -11.81 9.59
CA CYS A 397 58.43 -13.04 9.32
C CYS A 397 59.94 -12.68 9.30
N PRO A 398 60.79 -13.35 10.10
CA PRO A 398 62.25 -13.19 10.07
C PRO A 398 62.91 -13.87 8.87
#